data_AF-A0A9E3KLG5-F1
#
_entry.id   AF-A0A9E3KLG5-F1
#
_cell.length_a   1.000
_cell.length_b   1.000
_cell.length_c   1.000
_cell.angle_alpha   90.00
_cell.angle_beta   90.00
_cell.angle_gamma   90.00
#
_symmetry.space_group_name_H-M   'P 1'
#
loop_
_entity.id
_entity.type
_entity.pdbx_description
1 polymer ?
#
loop_
_entity_poly.entity_id
_entity_poly.type
_entity_poly.pdbx_seq_one_letter_code
_entity_poly.pdbx_strand_id
1 'polypeptide(L)'
;MVNKILNYFKSKDLPRWFKFLNLSILLPISIWPYIFFTTIFFFDHPTNLGTTLFYFFIVNIYPLYFIILIYLNTKLFKWNKILGSILPILFIISSLASILYIGLSIYQTQKKYSEEQTERNKLGIIGNGFIKRDNKIFLNDSIIIEANSNTFEIVNWEWSKDGKLYFYHGKPVQTIDYKTFKLLDYGYAKDKNNVYYDGEILLDAEPKTFVHIEGTNDGRDKKNCFRSGEKVDCSVLLSYE
;
A
#
# COMPACT_ATOMS: atom_id res chain seq x y z
N MET A 1 -21.41 7.11 33.54
CA MET A 1 -21.58 5.75 32.95
C MET A 1 -20.56 4.75 33.49
N VAL A 2 -19.26 5.10 33.48
CA VAL A 2 -18.15 4.29 34.03
C VAL A 2 -18.39 3.81 35.47
N ASN A 3 -18.82 4.69 36.39
CA ASN A 3 -19.11 4.30 37.78
C ASN A 3 -20.21 3.24 37.92
N LYS A 4 -21.19 3.19 37.00
CA LYS A 4 -22.25 2.15 37.01
C LYS A 4 -21.71 0.79 36.55
N ILE A 5 -20.74 0.78 35.62
CA ILE A 5 -20.05 -0.43 35.15
C ILE A 5 -19.09 -0.94 36.24
N LEU A 6 -18.37 -0.05 36.91
CA LEU A 6 -17.53 -0.41 38.05
C LEU A 6 -18.37 -0.99 39.21
N ASN A 7 -19.56 -0.43 39.46
CA ASN A 7 -20.50 -0.97 40.43
C ASN A 7 -21.10 -2.32 40.00
N TYR A 8 -21.28 -2.56 38.70
CA TYR A 8 -21.68 -3.87 38.16
C TYR A 8 -20.67 -4.96 38.56
N PHE A 9 -19.37 -4.72 38.40
CA PHE A 9 -18.33 -5.67 38.80
C PHE A 9 -18.29 -5.92 40.31
N LYS A 10 -18.61 -4.90 41.12
CA LYS A 10 -18.65 -4.99 42.59
C LYS A 10 -19.96 -5.56 43.17
N SER A 11 -21.04 -5.66 42.38
CA SER A 11 -22.36 -6.12 42.87
C SER A 11 -22.34 -7.58 43.33
N LYS A 12 -22.96 -7.90 44.47
CA LYS A 12 -23.12 -9.31 44.92
C LYS A 12 -24.27 -10.03 44.20
N ASP A 13 -25.13 -9.28 43.51
CA ASP A 13 -26.37 -9.76 42.91
C ASP A 13 -26.18 -10.65 41.67
N LEU A 14 -24.96 -10.68 41.11
CA LEU A 14 -24.66 -11.38 39.87
C LEU A 14 -23.63 -12.50 40.08
N PRO A 15 -23.88 -13.70 39.53
CA PRO A 15 -22.93 -14.80 39.60
C PRO A 15 -21.58 -14.44 38.99
N ARG A 16 -20.48 -14.93 39.59
CA ARG A 16 -19.12 -14.68 39.11
C ARG A 16 -18.92 -15.14 37.67
N TRP A 17 -19.47 -16.29 37.29
CA TRP A 17 -19.37 -16.85 35.94
C TRP A 17 -20.03 -15.92 34.90
N PHE A 18 -21.18 -15.32 35.22
CA PHE A 18 -21.88 -14.40 34.32
C PHE A 18 -21.06 -13.12 34.10
N LYS A 19 -20.42 -12.60 35.16
CA LYS A 19 -19.53 -11.43 35.04
C LYS A 19 -18.35 -11.72 34.12
N PHE A 20 -17.72 -12.88 34.26
CA PHE A 20 -16.61 -13.31 33.41
C PHE A 20 -17.04 -13.47 31.96
N LEU A 21 -18.17 -14.12 31.72
CA LEU A 21 -18.75 -14.31 30.40
C LEU A 21 -19.09 -12.97 29.72
N ASN A 22 -19.64 -12.00 30.47
CA ASN A 22 -19.96 -10.68 29.92
C ASN A 22 -18.70 -9.80 29.71
N LEU A 23 -17.62 -10.08 30.45
CA LEU A 23 -16.34 -9.39 30.31
C LEU A 23 -15.61 -9.76 29.01
N SER A 24 -15.78 -10.99 28.51
CA SER A 24 -15.16 -11.40 27.24
C SER A 24 -15.66 -10.57 26.04
N ILE A 25 -16.86 -9.99 26.13
CA ILE A 25 -17.42 -9.06 25.13
C ILE A 25 -16.57 -7.77 25.03
N LEU A 26 -15.82 -7.39 26.07
CA LEU A 26 -14.94 -6.22 26.05
C LEU A 26 -13.58 -6.49 25.41
N LEU A 27 -13.21 -7.75 25.14
CA LEU A 27 -11.90 -8.07 24.56
C LEU A 27 -11.57 -7.27 23.29
N PRO A 28 -12.50 -7.07 22.34
CA PRO A 28 -12.23 -6.27 21.14
C PRO A 28 -11.88 -4.80 21.42
N ILE A 29 -12.25 -4.24 22.58
CA ILE A 29 -11.90 -2.84 22.93
C ILE A 29 -10.39 -2.69 23.11
N SER A 30 -9.67 -3.75 23.50
CA SER A 30 -8.21 -3.70 23.65
C SER A 30 -7.49 -3.38 22.33
N ILE A 31 -8.12 -3.65 21.19
CA ILE A 31 -7.58 -3.42 19.84
C ILE A 31 -7.98 -2.01 19.32
N TRP A 32 -8.75 -1.23 20.06
CA TRP A 32 -9.27 0.06 19.60
C TRP A 32 -8.19 1.05 19.15
N PRO A 33 -7.07 1.24 19.87
CA PRO A 33 -6.01 2.13 19.39
C PRO A 33 -5.44 1.71 18.03
N TYR A 34 -5.33 0.40 17.80
CA TYR A 34 -4.86 -0.14 16.53
C TYR A 34 -5.89 0.07 15.41
N ILE A 35 -7.17 -0.20 15.67
CA ILE A 35 -8.25 0.06 14.70
C ILE A 35 -8.34 1.55 14.38
N PHE A 36 -8.25 2.41 15.38
CA PHE A 36 -8.26 3.86 15.16
C PHE A 36 -7.10 4.27 14.25
N PHE A 37 -5.88 3.80 14.54
CA PHE A 37 -4.72 4.06 13.71
C PHE A 37 -4.88 3.57 12.26
N THR A 38 -5.35 2.32 12.06
CA THR A 38 -5.52 1.78 10.70
C THR A 38 -6.63 2.46 9.91
N THR A 39 -7.69 2.93 10.60
CA THR A 39 -8.77 3.67 9.92
C THR A 39 -8.31 4.98 9.31
N ILE A 40 -7.26 5.64 9.84
CA ILE A 40 -6.71 6.88 9.25
C ILE A 40 -6.26 6.62 7.81
N PHE A 41 -5.51 5.53 7.56
CA PHE A 41 -5.04 5.17 6.23
C PHE A 41 -6.16 4.72 5.31
N PHE A 42 -7.17 4.02 5.85
CA PHE A 42 -8.29 3.57 5.05
C PHE A 42 -9.15 4.73 4.52
N PHE A 43 -9.16 5.86 5.22
CA PHE A 43 -9.97 7.03 4.90
C PHE A 43 -9.14 8.24 4.41
N ASP A 44 -7.88 8.02 4.05
CA ASP A 44 -6.93 9.02 3.55
C ASP A 44 -7.44 9.76 2.30
N HIS A 45 -8.04 9.04 1.34
CA HIS A 45 -8.50 9.64 0.07
C HIS A 45 -10.04 9.61 -0.05
N PRO A 46 -10.76 10.59 0.54
CA PRO A 46 -12.22 10.62 0.51
C PRO A 46 -12.76 11.06 -0.86
N THR A 47 -13.67 10.28 -1.44
CA THR A 47 -14.49 10.73 -2.59
C THR A 47 -15.51 11.79 -2.18
N ASN A 48 -16.03 11.70 -0.95
CA ASN A 48 -16.87 12.72 -0.32
C ASN A 48 -16.49 12.84 1.16
N LEU A 49 -16.13 14.05 1.58
CA LEU A 49 -15.63 14.29 2.93
C LEU A 49 -16.67 13.98 4.02
N GLY A 50 -17.93 14.34 3.80
CA GLY A 50 -19.00 14.16 4.79
C GLY A 50 -19.31 12.68 5.05
N THR A 51 -19.44 11.89 3.98
CA THR A 51 -19.71 10.45 4.12
C THR A 51 -18.51 9.71 4.72
N THR A 52 -17.29 10.06 4.31
CA THR A 52 -16.06 9.48 4.88
C THR A 52 -15.93 9.76 6.37
N LEU A 53 -16.12 11.01 6.80
CA LEU A 53 -16.09 11.36 8.22
C LEU A 53 -17.18 10.62 9.00
N PHE A 54 -18.39 10.50 8.46
CA PHE A 54 -19.47 9.74 9.08
C PHE A 54 -19.08 8.28 9.33
N TYR A 55 -18.56 7.58 8.32
CA TYR A 55 -18.10 6.20 8.49
C TYR A 55 -16.92 6.07 9.44
N PHE A 56 -15.96 6.99 9.35
CA PHE A 56 -14.82 7.04 10.26
C PHE A 56 -15.26 7.10 11.73
N PHE A 57 -16.20 7.99 12.07
CA PHE A 57 -16.71 8.09 13.43
C PHE A 57 -17.55 6.88 13.84
N ILE A 58 -18.35 6.30 12.94
CA ILE A 58 -19.11 5.07 13.22
C ILE A 58 -18.20 3.90 13.52
N VAL A 59 -17.15 3.69 12.75
CA VAL A 59 -16.21 2.59 13.00
C VAL A 59 -15.54 2.81 14.36
N ASN A 60 -15.12 4.04 14.65
CA ASN A 60 -14.35 4.34 15.86
C ASN A 60 -15.18 4.45 17.15
N ILE A 61 -16.52 4.53 17.07
CA ILE A 61 -17.42 4.56 18.24
C ILE A 61 -17.72 3.15 18.80
N TYR A 62 -17.22 2.09 18.16
CA TYR A 62 -17.49 0.70 18.54
C TYR A 62 -17.23 0.35 20.03
N PRO A 63 -16.25 0.94 20.76
CA PRO A 63 -16.09 0.66 22.18
C PRO A 63 -17.32 1.05 23.01
N LEU A 64 -18.00 2.16 22.63
CA LEU A 64 -19.24 2.58 23.29
C LEU A 64 -20.37 1.58 23.04
N TYR A 65 -20.45 1.01 21.84
CA TYR A 65 -21.42 -0.03 21.50
C TYR A 65 -21.28 -1.24 22.44
N PHE A 66 -20.06 -1.73 22.67
CA PHE A 66 -19.82 -2.86 23.57
C PHE A 66 -20.15 -2.55 25.04
N ILE A 67 -19.86 -1.34 25.50
CA ILE A 67 -20.22 -0.88 26.83
C ILE A 67 -21.76 -0.85 27.01
N ILE A 68 -22.48 -0.34 26.01
CA ILE A 68 -23.95 -0.31 26.00
C ILE A 68 -24.51 -1.75 25.98
N LEU A 69 -23.94 -2.62 25.15
CA LEU A 69 -24.34 -4.02 25.03
C LEU A 69 -24.26 -4.75 26.37
N ILE A 70 -23.16 -4.57 27.10
CA ILE A 70 -23.00 -5.15 28.44
C ILE A 70 -24.09 -4.64 29.37
N TYR A 71 -24.27 -3.32 29.44
CA TYR A 71 -25.27 -2.69 30.30
C TYR A 71 -26.68 -3.26 30.05
N LEU A 72 -27.09 -3.34 28.78
CA LEU A 72 -28.38 -3.93 28.39
C LEU A 72 -28.46 -5.41 28.76
N ASN A 73 -27.38 -6.17 28.53
CA ASN A 73 -27.33 -7.59 28.91
C ASN A 73 -27.47 -7.80 30.42
N THR A 74 -26.93 -6.90 31.25
CA THR A 74 -27.11 -6.97 32.72
C THR A 74 -28.58 -6.82 33.12
N LYS A 75 -29.30 -5.91 32.45
CA LYS A 75 -30.73 -5.66 32.69
C LYS A 75 -31.54 -6.86 32.19
N LEU A 76 -31.17 -7.40 31.04
CA LEU A 76 -31.80 -8.59 30.47
C LEU A 76 -31.64 -9.80 31.38
N PHE A 77 -30.44 -10.05 31.93
CA PHE A 77 -30.20 -11.17 32.84
C PHE A 77 -31.03 -11.08 34.13
N LYS A 78 -31.24 -9.85 34.66
CA LYS A 78 -32.11 -9.63 35.82
C LYS A 78 -33.58 -9.93 35.52
N TRP A 79 -34.03 -9.64 34.30
CA TRP A 79 -35.40 -9.93 33.85
C TRP A 79 -35.59 -11.41 33.50
N ASN A 80 -34.66 -11.99 32.75
CA ASN A 80 -34.65 -13.40 32.36
C ASN A 80 -33.21 -13.94 32.30
N LYS A 81 -32.90 -14.82 33.25
CA LYS A 81 -31.55 -15.40 33.42
C LYS A 81 -31.10 -16.20 32.20
N ILE A 82 -32.02 -16.91 31.53
CA ILE A 82 -31.70 -17.76 30.38
C ILE A 82 -31.28 -16.87 29.21
N LEU A 83 -32.12 -15.90 28.84
CA LEU A 83 -31.86 -15.00 27.72
C LEU A 83 -30.59 -14.17 27.91
N GLY A 84 -30.36 -13.63 29.11
CA GLY A 84 -29.13 -12.88 29.41
C GLY A 84 -27.87 -13.74 29.33
N SER A 85 -27.97 -15.05 29.54
CA SER A 85 -26.84 -15.99 29.45
C SER A 85 -26.52 -16.38 28.01
N ILE A 86 -27.54 -16.48 27.14
CA ILE A 86 -27.39 -16.88 25.73
C ILE A 86 -26.67 -15.80 24.93
N LEU A 87 -26.98 -14.52 25.16
CA LEU A 87 -26.46 -13.42 24.33
C LEU A 87 -24.92 -13.36 24.25
N PRO A 88 -24.16 -13.41 25.37
CA PRO A 88 -22.70 -13.48 25.30
C PRO A 88 -22.16 -14.74 24.61
N ILE A 89 -22.85 -15.88 24.78
CA ILE A 89 -22.44 -17.16 24.17
C ILE A 89 -22.56 -17.06 22.65
N LEU A 90 -23.68 -16.54 22.14
CA LEU A 90 -23.87 -16.28 20.71
C LEU A 90 -22.82 -15.30 20.17
N PHE A 91 -22.52 -14.24 20.92
CA PHE A 91 -21.46 -13.30 20.54
C PHE A 91 -20.11 -14.00 20.39
N ILE A 92 -19.70 -14.81 21.38
CA ILE A 92 -18.45 -15.56 21.32
C ILE A 92 -18.42 -16.51 20.12
N ILE A 93 -19.49 -17.29 19.91
CA ILE A 93 -19.60 -18.21 18.77
C ILE A 93 -19.47 -17.45 17.44
N SER A 94 -20.17 -16.31 17.30
CA SER A 94 -20.09 -15.49 16.10
C SER A 94 -18.68 -14.95 15.87
N SER A 95 -17.99 -14.49 16.92
CA SER A 95 -16.63 -13.97 16.82
C SER A 95 -15.62 -15.05 16.41
N LEU A 96 -15.75 -16.26 16.96
CA LEU A 96 -14.91 -17.41 16.60
C LEU A 96 -15.15 -17.83 15.15
N ALA A 97 -16.41 -17.85 14.71
CA ALA A 97 -16.76 -18.13 13.33
C ALA A 97 -16.17 -17.08 12.37
N SER A 98 -16.23 -15.79 12.72
CA SER A 98 -15.62 -14.72 11.94
C SER A 98 -14.10 -14.85 11.85
N ILE A 99 -13.42 -15.15 12.96
CA ILE A 99 -11.95 -15.36 12.97
C ILE A 99 -11.57 -16.55 12.08
N LEU A 100 -12.31 -17.67 12.19
CA LEU A 100 -12.09 -18.85 11.35
C LEU A 100 -12.29 -18.52 9.87
N TYR A 101 -13.37 -17.81 9.53
CA TYR A 101 -13.66 -17.39 8.17
C TYR A 101 -12.54 -16.51 7.59
N ILE A 102 -12.09 -15.50 8.35
CA ILE A 102 -10.98 -14.63 7.95
C ILE A 102 -9.71 -15.46 7.74
N GLY A 103 -9.37 -16.35 8.67
CA GLY A 103 -8.21 -17.23 8.55
C GLY A 103 -8.24 -18.11 7.29
N LEU A 104 -9.40 -18.70 6.98
CA LEU A 104 -9.59 -19.48 5.75
C LEU A 104 -9.45 -18.62 4.49
N SER A 105 -10.01 -17.41 4.48
CA SER A 105 -9.91 -16.50 3.34
C SER A 105 -8.47 -16.06 3.06
N ILE A 106 -7.69 -15.77 4.12
CA ILE A 106 -6.27 -15.43 4.02
C ILE A 106 -5.49 -16.63 3.48
N TYR A 107 -5.73 -17.82 4.03
CA TYR A 107 -5.07 -19.05 3.58
C TYR A 107 -5.32 -19.35 2.10
N GLN A 108 -6.58 -19.25 1.64
CA GLN A 108 -6.93 -19.44 0.23
C GLN A 108 -6.26 -18.41 -0.68
N THR A 109 -6.23 -17.14 -0.24
CA THR A 109 -5.57 -16.06 -0.98
C THR A 109 -4.07 -16.31 -1.11
N GLN A 110 -3.41 -16.68 -0.02
CA GLN A 110 -1.98 -17.02 -0.02
C GLN A 110 -1.67 -18.23 -0.91
N LYS A 111 -2.51 -19.27 -0.84
CA LYS A 111 -2.38 -20.45 -1.70
C LYS A 111 -2.47 -20.07 -3.18
N LYS A 112 -3.49 -19.30 -3.56
CA LYS A 112 -3.68 -18.83 -4.95
C LYS A 112 -2.47 -18.01 -5.42
N TYR A 113 -1.98 -17.09 -4.60
CA TYR A 113 -0.81 -16.27 -4.91
C TYR A 113 0.44 -17.14 -5.12
N SER A 114 0.66 -18.15 -4.28
CA SER A 114 1.79 -19.08 -4.41
C SER A 114 1.71 -19.92 -5.69
N GLU A 115 0.53 -20.37 -6.08
CA GLU A 115 0.30 -21.13 -7.32
C GLU A 115 0.57 -20.24 -8.55
N GLU A 116 0.05 -19.01 -8.55
CA GLU A 116 0.28 -18.05 -9.64
C GLU A 116 1.77 -17.71 -9.79
N GLN A 117 2.48 -17.46 -8.68
CA GLN A 117 3.91 -17.17 -8.73
C GLN A 117 4.71 -18.37 -9.28
N THR A 118 4.30 -19.59 -8.95
CA THR A 118 4.92 -20.81 -9.47
C THR A 118 4.76 -20.90 -10.98
N GLU A 119 3.56 -20.63 -11.50
CA GLU A 119 3.31 -20.60 -12.96
C GLU A 119 4.05 -19.47 -13.66
N ARG A 120 4.09 -18.26 -13.06
CA ARG A 120 4.89 -17.13 -13.59
C ARG A 120 6.38 -17.48 -13.69
N ASN A 121 6.92 -18.13 -12.66
CA ASN A 121 8.32 -18.57 -12.65
C ASN A 121 8.58 -19.64 -13.72
N LYS A 122 7.67 -20.60 -13.93
CA LYS A 122 7.78 -21.60 -15.02
C LYS A 122 7.79 -20.95 -16.40
N LEU A 123 7.01 -19.90 -16.61
CA LEU A 123 6.96 -19.14 -17.86
C LEU A 123 8.15 -18.19 -18.04
N GLY A 124 8.98 -18.03 -17.00
CA GLY A 124 10.14 -17.13 -16.97
C GLY A 124 9.78 -15.65 -16.79
N ILE A 125 8.58 -15.32 -16.33
CA ILE A 125 8.12 -13.93 -16.24
C ILE A 125 8.83 -13.23 -15.08
N ILE A 126 9.54 -12.13 -15.35
CA ILE A 126 10.29 -11.37 -14.34
C ILE A 126 9.47 -10.17 -13.83
N GLY A 127 8.60 -9.58 -14.66
CA GLY A 127 7.76 -8.42 -14.30
C GLY A 127 7.68 -7.41 -15.45
N ASN A 128 6.78 -6.42 -15.41
CA ASN A 128 6.66 -5.33 -16.39
C ASN A 128 6.73 -5.74 -17.88
N GLY A 129 6.16 -6.89 -18.25
CA GLY A 129 6.22 -7.44 -19.62
C GLY A 129 7.53 -8.15 -19.98
N PHE A 130 8.51 -8.17 -19.08
CA PHE A 130 9.78 -8.88 -19.24
C PHE A 130 9.68 -10.36 -18.92
N ILE A 131 10.32 -11.17 -19.77
CA ILE A 131 10.38 -12.62 -19.65
C ILE A 131 11.82 -13.09 -19.91
N LYS A 132 12.33 -13.99 -19.08
CA LYS A 132 13.60 -14.70 -19.29
C LYS A 132 13.36 -16.13 -19.74
N ARG A 133 13.82 -16.45 -20.94
CA ARG A 133 13.78 -17.81 -21.52
C ARG A 133 15.11 -18.07 -22.21
N ASP A 134 15.66 -19.28 -22.04
CA ASP A 134 16.88 -19.72 -22.72
C ASP A 134 18.04 -18.70 -22.67
N ASN A 135 18.30 -18.16 -21.47
CA ASN A 135 19.31 -17.11 -21.21
C ASN A 135 19.15 -15.82 -22.03
N LYS A 136 17.95 -15.54 -22.56
CA LYS A 136 17.59 -14.31 -23.25
C LYS A 136 16.50 -13.57 -22.49
N ILE A 137 16.46 -12.25 -22.65
CA ILE A 137 15.42 -11.40 -22.11
C ILE A 137 14.51 -10.96 -23.27
N PHE A 138 13.21 -11.05 -23.05
CA PHE A 138 12.16 -10.62 -23.96
C PHE A 138 11.32 -9.56 -23.29
N LEU A 139 10.88 -8.56 -24.05
CA LEU A 139 9.86 -7.59 -23.66
C LEU A 139 8.73 -7.67 -24.67
N ASN A 140 7.52 -8.02 -24.24
CA ASN A 140 6.35 -8.19 -25.13
C ASN A 140 6.68 -9.06 -26.37
N ASP A 141 7.29 -10.23 -26.13
CA ASP A 141 7.75 -11.20 -27.14
C ASP A 141 8.89 -10.75 -28.06
N SER A 142 9.40 -9.53 -27.91
CA SER A 142 10.58 -9.03 -28.63
C SER A 142 11.85 -9.28 -27.82
N ILE A 143 12.86 -9.88 -28.44
CA ILE A 143 14.16 -10.13 -27.80
C ILE A 143 14.94 -8.83 -27.58
N ILE A 144 15.53 -8.67 -26.39
CA ILE A 144 16.50 -7.62 -26.07
C ILE A 144 17.90 -8.18 -26.34
N ILE A 145 18.43 -7.92 -27.54
CA ILE A 145 19.62 -8.59 -28.08
C ILE A 145 20.86 -8.38 -27.20
N GLU A 146 21.05 -7.19 -26.64
CA GLU A 146 22.27 -6.81 -25.88
C GLU A 146 22.18 -7.12 -24.38
N ALA A 147 21.02 -7.55 -23.88
CA ALA A 147 20.82 -7.75 -22.45
C ALA A 147 21.46 -9.04 -21.92
N ASN A 148 22.28 -8.90 -20.88
CA ASN A 148 22.76 -10.03 -20.10
C ASN A 148 21.69 -10.52 -19.12
N SER A 149 21.02 -11.62 -19.49
CA SER A 149 19.94 -12.21 -18.70
C SER A 149 20.31 -12.65 -17.28
N ASN A 150 21.60 -12.85 -16.96
CA ASN A 150 22.04 -13.26 -15.62
C ASN A 150 22.11 -12.10 -14.64
N THR A 151 22.28 -10.88 -15.14
CA THR A 151 22.40 -9.66 -14.34
C THR A 151 21.27 -8.66 -14.63
N PHE A 152 20.26 -9.09 -15.39
CA PHE A 152 19.18 -8.22 -15.82
C PHE A 152 18.24 -7.90 -14.65
N GLU A 153 17.99 -6.62 -14.44
CA GLU A 153 17.18 -6.07 -13.36
C GLU A 153 16.21 -5.03 -13.93
N ILE A 154 14.94 -5.13 -13.53
CA ILE A 154 13.94 -4.12 -13.82
C ILE A 154 14.14 -2.99 -12.81
N VAL A 155 14.31 -1.75 -13.28
CA VAL A 155 14.51 -0.59 -12.40
C VAL A 155 13.17 0.07 -12.10
N ASN A 156 12.39 0.36 -13.14
CA ASN A 156 11.01 0.83 -13.03
C ASN A 156 10.19 0.37 -14.26
N TRP A 157 9.07 1.02 -14.56
CA TRP A 157 8.20 0.66 -15.70
C TRP A 157 8.83 0.92 -17.07
N GLU A 158 9.79 1.84 -17.15
CA GLU A 158 10.40 2.29 -18.41
C GLU A 158 11.85 1.82 -18.52
N TRP A 159 12.58 1.86 -17.40
CA TRP A 159 13.99 1.56 -17.31
C TRP A 159 14.25 0.16 -16.76
N SER A 160 15.20 -0.50 -17.39
CA SER A 160 15.83 -1.73 -16.92
C SER A 160 17.33 -1.62 -17.12
N LYS A 161 18.10 -2.50 -16.48
CA LYS A 161 19.55 -2.53 -16.63
C LYS A 161 20.04 -3.96 -16.60
N ASP A 162 21.26 -4.16 -17.08
CA ASP A 162 22.06 -5.32 -16.72
C ASP A 162 23.35 -4.87 -16.05
N GLY A 163 24.32 -5.76 -15.83
CA GLY A 163 25.58 -5.40 -15.20
C GLY A 163 26.47 -4.41 -15.98
N LYS A 164 26.05 -3.91 -17.15
CA LYS A 164 26.84 -3.04 -18.04
C LYS A 164 26.04 -1.94 -18.73
N LEU A 165 24.79 -2.20 -19.11
CA LEU A 165 23.95 -1.32 -19.92
C LEU A 165 22.65 -0.98 -19.20
N TYR A 166 22.12 0.20 -19.51
CA TYR A 166 20.74 0.57 -19.21
C TYR A 166 19.90 0.45 -20.48
N PHE A 167 18.63 0.11 -20.31
CA PHE A 167 17.66 -0.07 -21.37
C PHE A 167 16.41 0.76 -21.07
N TYR A 168 15.96 1.53 -22.05
CA TYR A 168 14.69 2.27 -22.01
C TYR A 168 13.68 1.57 -22.91
N HIS A 169 12.56 1.11 -22.35
CA HIS A 169 11.58 0.24 -23.02
C HIS A 169 12.22 -0.92 -23.81
N GLY A 170 13.23 -1.55 -23.20
CA GLY A 170 13.96 -2.67 -23.79
C GLY A 170 14.96 -2.30 -24.90
N LYS A 171 15.13 -1.02 -25.20
CA LYS A 171 16.17 -0.54 -26.13
C LYS A 171 17.43 -0.13 -25.36
N PRO A 172 18.63 -0.63 -25.73
CA PRO A 172 19.86 -0.26 -25.05
C PRO A 172 20.20 1.22 -25.27
N VAL A 173 20.61 1.90 -24.20
CA VAL A 173 21.09 3.29 -24.25
C VAL A 173 22.61 3.27 -24.00
N GLN A 174 23.38 3.11 -25.07
CA GLN A 174 24.83 2.82 -25.00
C GLN A 174 25.69 3.99 -24.48
N THR A 175 25.16 5.21 -24.49
CA THR A 175 25.92 6.42 -24.13
C THR A 175 26.00 6.66 -22.62
N ILE A 176 25.27 5.87 -21.83
CA ILE A 176 25.18 6.04 -20.37
C ILE A 176 26.48 5.64 -19.67
N ASP A 177 26.99 6.54 -18.84
CA ASP A 177 27.99 6.18 -17.83
C ASP A 177 27.31 5.39 -16.70
N TYR A 178 27.40 4.07 -16.80
CA TYR A 178 26.72 3.12 -15.92
C TYR A 178 26.92 3.40 -14.42
N LYS A 179 28.10 3.88 -14.01
CA LYS A 179 28.45 4.11 -12.60
C LYS A 179 27.83 5.37 -12.01
N THR A 180 27.59 6.38 -12.85
CA THR A 180 27.11 7.71 -12.40
C THR A 180 25.67 7.99 -12.81
N PHE A 181 25.04 7.08 -13.55
CA PHE A 181 23.65 7.16 -13.95
C PHE A 181 22.71 7.25 -12.74
N LYS A 182 21.77 8.18 -12.82
CA LYS A 182 20.71 8.43 -11.86
C LYS A 182 19.41 8.67 -12.61
N LEU A 183 18.40 7.89 -12.28
CA LEU A 183 17.03 8.22 -12.64
C LEU A 183 16.59 9.43 -11.84
N LEU A 184 15.92 10.35 -12.52
CA LEU A 184 15.19 11.44 -11.91
C LEU A 184 13.71 11.01 -11.92
N ASP A 185 12.83 11.87 -12.40
CA ASP A 185 11.39 11.58 -12.50
C ASP A 185 10.84 12.10 -13.84
N TYR A 186 9.63 11.66 -14.20
CA TYR A 186 8.94 12.06 -15.43
C TYR A 186 9.81 11.93 -16.70
N GLY A 187 10.42 10.76 -16.90
CA GLY A 187 11.25 10.47 -18.08
C GLY A 187 12.68 11.02 -18.02
N TYR A 188 12.99 11.92 -17.08
CA TYR A 188 14.34 12.46 -16.94
C TYR A 188 15.30 11.48 -16.25
N ALA A 189 16.53 11.46 -16.74
CA ALA A 189 17.66 10.81 -16.09
C ALA A 189 18.95 11.58 -16.39
N LYS A 190 20.02 11.30 -15.66
CA LYS A 190 21.33 11.90 -15.96
C LYS A 190 22.48 11.04 -15.50
N ASP A 191 23.63 11.25 -16.11
CA ASP A 191 24.91 10.76 -15.61
C ASP A 191 25.93 11.91 -15.53
N LYS A 192 27.22 11.60 -15.39
CA LYS A 192 28.27 12.64 -15.31
C LYS A 192 28.51 13.40 -16.62
N ASN A 193 28.11 12.83 -17.77
CA ASN A 193 28.40 13.29 -19.13
C ASN A 193 27.17 13.87 -19.83
N ASN A 194 25.98 13.32 -19.60
CA ASN A 194 24.75 13.64 -20.32
C ASN A 194 23.53 13.72 -19.39
N VAL A 195 22.52 14.46 -19.86
CA VAL A 195 21.14 14.38 -19.38
C VAL A 195 20.33 13.62 -20.41
N TYR A 196 19.35 12.87 -19.96
CA TYR A 196 18.49 12.04 -20.77
C TYR A 196 17.02 12.40 -20.53
N TYR A 197 16.23 12.28 -21.58
CA TYR A 197 14.78 12.33 -21.53
C TYR A 197 14.24 11.19 -22.40
N ASP A 198 13.40 10.32 -21.85
CA ASP A 198 12.81 9.16 -22.54
C ASP A 198 13.85 8.28 -23.27
N GLY A 199 15.00 8.08 -22.63
CA GLY A 199 16.11 7.26 -23.17
C GLY A 199 16.98 7.95 -24.22
N GLU A 200 16.64 9.16 -24.66
CA GLU A 200 17.39 9.96 -25.62
C GLU A 200 18.28 10.99 -24.90
N ILE A 201 19.39 11.39 -25.50
CA ILE A 201 20.23 12.46 -24.94
C ILE A 201 19.50 13.79 -25.11
N LEU A 202 19.34 14.51 -24.00
CA LEU A 202 18.82 15.86 -23.98
C LEU A 202 19.92 16.84 -24.42
N LEU A 203 19.83 17.32 -25.66
CA LEU A 203 20.80 18.26 -26.22
C LEU A 203 20.81 19.59 -25.45
N ASP A 204 21.97 20.26 -25.44
CA ASP A 204 22.27 21.51 -24.71
C ASP A 204 22.19 21.46 -23.19
N ALA A 205 21.69 20.38 -22.58
CA ALA A 205 21.57 20.27 -21.14
C ALA A 205 22.93 20.12 -20.46
N GLU A 206 23.16 20.86 -19.37
CA GLU A 206 24.38 20.76 -18.57
C GLU A 206 24.21 19.77 -17.39
N PRO A 207 24.73 18.53 -17.44
CA PRO A 207 24.39 17.46 -16.49
C PRO A 207 24.76 17.76 -15.04
N LYS A 208 25.88 18.48 -14.85
CA LYS A 208 26.38 18.87 -13.54
C LYS A 208 25.39 19.75 -12.78
N THR A 209 24.71 20.65 -13.48
CA THR A 209 23.77 21.61 -12.88
C THR A 209 22.31 21.28 -13.14
N PHE A 210 22.02 20.26 -13.97
CA PHE A 210 20.66 19.88 -14.30
C PHE A 210 19.89 19.36 -13.08
N VAL A 211 18.66 19.86 -12.92
CA VAL A 211 17.72 19.49 -11.86
C VAL A 211 16.33 19.33 -12.49
N HIS A 212 15.66 18.23 -12.17
CA HIS A 212 14.24 18.04 -12.44
C HIS A 212 13.39 18.81 -11.40
N ILE A 213 12.25 19.34 -11.82
CA ILE A 213 11.30 20.06 -10.96
C ILE A 213 10.22 19.08 -10.51
N GLU A 214 10.23 18.75 -9.22
CA GLU A 214 9.35 17.74 -8.60
C GLU A 214 7.86 17.99 -8.90
N GLY A 215 7.14 16.93 -9.25
CA GLY A 215 5.70 16.99 -9.59
C GLY A 215 5.38 17.57 -10.97
N THR A 216 6.38 17.85 -11.81
CA THR A 216 6.20 18.40 -13.16
C THR A 216 7.03 17.64 -14.20
N ASN A 217 6.72 17.83 -15.48
CA ASN A 217 7.56 17.35 -16.59
C ASN A 217 8.68 18.36 -16.93
N ASP A 218 9.05 19.23 -16.00
CA ASP A 218 9.99 20.31 -16.26
C ASP A 218 11.36 20.00 -15.65
N GLY A 219 12.40 20.47 -16.34
CA GLY A 219 13.78 20.38 -15.90
C GLY A 219 14.54 21.64 -16.26
N ARG A 220 15.58 21.98 -15.51
CA ARG A 220 16.43 23.12 -15.80
C ARG A 220 17.87 22.86 -15.44
N ASP A 221 18.77 23.52 -16.14
CA ASP A 221 20.16 23.64 -15.73
C ASP A 221 20.49 25.12 -15.46
N LYS A 222 21.78 25.46 -15.37
CA LYS A 222 22.21 26.83 -15.07
C LYS A 222 21.80 27.86 -16.14
N LYS A 223 21.62 27.43 -17.40
CA LYS A 223 21.40 28.32 -18.55
C LYS A 223 20.12 28.02 -19.31
N ASN A 224 19.66 26.77 -19.31
CA ASN A 224 18.56 26.29 -20.14
C ASN A 224 17.43 25.74 -19.29
N CYS A 225 16.23 25.82 -19.83
CA CYS A 225 15.01 25.26 -19.26
C CYS A 225 14.37 24.32 -20.26
N PHE A 226 13.75 23.26 -19.77
CA PHE A 226 13.19 22.19 -20.57
C PHE A 226 11.82 21.78 -20.04
N ARG A 227 10.91 21.45 -20.95
CA ARG A 227 9.58 20.88 -20.66
C ARG A 227 9.38 19.66 -21.53
N SER A 228 9.17 18.51 -20.91
CA SER A 228 9.00 17.22 -21.60
C SER A 228 10.14 16.95 -22.62
N GLY A 229 11.38 17.23 -22.22
CA GLY A 229 12.56 17.05 -23.07
C GLY A 229 12.78 18.14 -24.14
N GLU A 230 11.89 19.11 -24.29
CA GLU A 230 12.09 20.22 -25.25
C GLU A 230 12.63 21.47 -24.56
N LYS A 231 13.57 22.16 -25.21
CA LYS A 231 14.13 23.41 -24.70
C LYS A 231 13.10 24.53 -24.81
N VAL A 232 12.84 25.23 -23.70
CA VAL A 232 11.86 26.32 -23.59
C VAL A 232 12.46 27.55 -22.92
N ASP A 233 11.78 28.69 -23.03
CA ASP A 233 12.11 29.88 -22.24
C ASP A 233 11.83 29.60 -20.75
N CYS A 234 12.76 29.98 -19.87
CA CYS A 234 12.64 29.71 -18.45
C CYS A 234 11.43 30.37 -17.77
N SER A 235 10.90 31.46 -18.35
CA SER A 235 9.65 32.08 -17.87
C SER A 235 8.46 31.13 -17.93
N VAL A 236 8.46 30.15 -18.85
CA VAL A 236 7.41 29.16 -19.03
C VAL A 236 7.35 28.16 -17.87
N LEU A 237 8.45 27.94 -17.16
CA LEU A 237 8.49 27.04 -16.00
C LEU A 237 7.86 27.67 -14.74
N LEU A 238 7.81 28.99 -14.67
CA LEU A 238 7.31 29.75 -13.52
C LEU A 238 5.79 29.98 -13.58
N SER A 239 5.08 29.50 -14.61
CA SER A 239 3.65 29.77 -14.80
C SER A 239 2.70 29.00 -13.88
N TYR A 240 3.23 28.21 -12.94
CA TYR A 240 2.46 27.38 -12.01
C TYR A 240 2.58 27.82 -10.54
N GLU A 241 3.28 28.92 -10.25
CA GLU A 241 3.24 29.62 -8.95
C GLU A 241 2.11 30.67 -8.91
#